data_AF-A0A536EL27-F1
#
_entry.id   AF-A0A536EL27-F1
#
_cell.length_a   1.000
_cell.length_b   1.000
_cell.length_c   1.000
_cell.angle_alpha   90.00
_cell.angle_beta   90.00
_cell.angle_gamma   90.00
#
_symmetry.space_group_name_H-M   'P 1'
#
loop_
_entity.id
_entity.type
_entity.pdbx_description
1 polymer ?
#
loop_
_entity_poly.entity_id
_entity_poly.type
_entity_poly.pdbx_seq_one_letter_code
_entity_poly.pdbx_strand_id
1 'polypeptide(L)'
;MHRRDGGWVRTACTRRSNTTGAAWSTACSTSTVKHSAARARNRSQPVFTARFQAWVRARARELVPALRALHLSPNALTIVGLVVCAASAVLVSLGYLVAGGIVLFVASAFDILDGALARVMGKTHKYGAFLDSTIDRYAEAFTYIGLLYYFLFRVHATLEPMLVIVALTGSLLVSYVRARAQSLGFNVNGGWLARPERVVITVIGLIVAPLLVWALWILAVLTNVTVVQRIWLVWQQSRRTAAPDS
;
A
#
# COMPACT_ATOMS: atom_id res chain seq x y z
N MET A 1 3.17 38.25 -8.08
CA MET A 1 3.51 36.87 -8.48
C MET A 1 2.65 36.51 -9.69
N HIS A 2 3.24 36.14 -10.82
CA HIS A 2 2.48 35.69 -12.00
C HIS A 2 2.97 34.31 -12.43
N ARG A 3 2.03 33.47 -12.87
CA ARG A 3 2.27 32.09 -13.29
C ARG A 3 2.54 32.08 -14.79
N ARG A 4 3.76 31.73 -15.21
CA ARG A 4 4.09 31.34 -16.59
C ARG A 4 4.81 30.00 -16.55
N ASP A 5 4.41 29.08 -17.41
CA ASP A 5 5.09 27.83 -17.77
C ASP A 5 5.76 27.07 -16.60
N GLY A 6 4.92 26.53 -15.71
CA GLY A 6 5.34 25.46 -14.78
C GLY A 6 6.24 25.86 -13.60
N GLY A 7 6.52 27.15 -13.38
CA GLY A 7 7.35 27.61 -12.27
C GLY A 7 6.78 28.83 -11.54
N TRP A 8 7.15 28.98 -10.26
CA TRP A 8 6.91 30.20 -9.48
C TRP A 8 8.14 31.10 -9.60
N VAL A 9 7.98 32.27 -10.22
CA VAL A 9 9.03 33.30 -10.29
C VAL A 9 8.88 34.22 -9.09
N ARG A 10 9.91 34.29 -8.23
CA ARG A 10 10.04 35.35 -7.22
C ARG A 10 10.97 36.41 -7.80
N THR A 11 10.46 37.63 -7.90
CA THR A 11 11.26 38.80 -8.28
C THR A 11 11.68 39.50 -6.99
N ALA A 12 12.96 39.41 -6.63
CA ALA A 12 13.53 40.23 -5.58
C ALA A 12 14.22 41.42 -6.26
N CYS A 13 13.72 42.63 -6.01
CA CYS A 13 14.32 43.86 -6.52
C CYS A 13 14.93 44.58 -5.31
N THR A 14 16.25 44.73 -5.29
CA THR A 14 16.97 45.45 -4.23
C THR A 14 17.29 46.86 -4.74
N ARG A 15 16.86 47.88 -3.99
CA ARG A 15 17.23 49.28 -4.25
C ARG A 15 18.61 49.55 -3.67
N ARG A 16 19.56 49.93 -4.52
CA ARG A 16 20.88 50.43 -4.11
C ARG A 16 20.95 51.93 -4.40
N SER A 17 21.25 52.74 -3.39
CA SER A 17 21.52 54.17 -3.55
C SER A 17 23.02 54.38 -3.77
N ASN A 18 23.40 55.06 -4.84
CA ASN A 18 24.75 55.60 -4.99
C ASN A 18 24.83 56.96 -4.28
N THR A 19 25.96 57.23 -3.61
CA THR A 19 26.26 58.42 -2.80
C THR A 19 26.53 59.70 -3.58
N THR A 20 26.18 59.75 -4.87
CA THR A 20 26.28 60.95 -5.71
C THR A 20 24.95 61.10 -6.45
N GLY A 21 24.23 62.18 -6.16
CA GLY A 21 22.88 62.42 -6.65
C GLY A 21 22.73 62.27 -8.17
N ALA A 22 21.53 61.85 -8.57
CA ALA A 22 21.04 61.72 -9.95
C ALA A 22 21.40 60.43 -10.71
N ALA A 23 20.93 59.27 -10.23
CA ALA A 23 20.32 58.21 -11.05
C ALA A 23 19.91 57.01 -10.16
N TRP A 24 18.67 56.51 -10.34
CA TRP A 24 18.23 55.25 -9.74
C TRP A 24 18.36 54.13 -10.79
N SER A 25 19.29 53.18 -10.59
CA SER A 25 19.34 51.97 -11.41
C SER A 25 18.68 50.81 -10.66
N THR A 26 17.61 50.25 -11.23
CA THR A 26 16.94 49.07 -10.68
C THR A 26 17.56 47.81 -11.29
N ALA A 27 18.44 47.14 -10.56
CA ALA A 27 18.93 45.83 -10.94
C ALA A 27 17.95 44.76 -10.41
N CYS A 28 17.19 44.14 -11.31
CA CYS A 28 16.28 43.05 -10.95
C CYS A 28 16.90 41.73 -11.43
N SER A 29 17.36 40.88 -10.49
CA SER A 29 17.86 39.56 -10.81
C SER A 29 16.72 38.55 -10.75
N THR A 30 16.42 37.92 -11.87
CA THR A 30 15.39 36.87 -11.96
C THR A 30 16.04 35.52 -11.64
N SER A 31 15.88 35.03 -10.40
CA SER A 31 16.30 33.67 -10.04
C SER A 31 15.15 32.69 -10.29
N THR A 32 15.28 31.85 -11.31
CA THR A 32 14.31 30.79 -11.60
C THR A 32 14.56 29.62 -10.65
N VAL A 33 13.69 29.44 -9.65
CA VAL A 33 13.71 28.21 -8.83
C VAL A 33 13.15 27.09 -9.68
N LYS A 34 14.04 26.34 -10.36
CA LYS A 34 13.68 25.08 -10.99
C LYS A 34 13.36 24.10 -9.86
N HIS A 35 12.08 23.87 -9.59
CA HIS A 35 11.67 22.61 -8.96
C HIS A 35 11.94 21.51 -9.98
N SER A 36 13.17 21.00 -9.99
CA SER A 36 13.48 19.72 -10.61
C SER A 36 12.56 18.70 -9.94
N ALA A 37 11.49 18.33 -10.63
CA ALA A 37 10.68 17.18 -10.31
C ALA A 37 11.61 15.96 -10.41
N ALA A 38 12.28 15.68 -9.29
CA ALA A 38 13.04 14.46 -9.10
C ALA A 38 12.03 13.33 -9.25
N ARG A 39 11.99 12.77 -10.46
CA ARG A 39 11.25 11.57 -10.80
C ARG A 39 11.86 10.47 -9.94
N ALA A 40 11.35 10.33 -8.72
CA ALA A 40 11.74 9.30 -7.78
C ALA A 40 11.52 7.96 -8.47
N ARG A 41 12.59 7.38 -9.01
CA ARG A 41 12.61 5.99 -9.48
C ARG A 41 12.44 5.13 -8.23
N ASN A 42 11.19 4.87 -7.88
CA ASN A 42 10.82 4.00 -6.79
C ASN A 42 11.08 2.54 -7.21
N ARG A 43 12.34 2.11 -7.09
CA ARG A 43 12.80 0.73 -7.36
C ARG A 43 12.91 -0.04 -6.05
N SER A 44 11.79 -0.49 -5.51
CA SER A 44 11.76 -1.58 -4.51
C SER A 44 10.34 -2.12 -4.34
N GLN A 45 9.69 -2.46 -5.45
CA GLN A 45 8.59 -3.42 -5.40
C GLN A 45 9.20 -4.83 -5.46
N PRO A 46 8.78 -5.78 -4.62
CA PRO A 46 9.16 -7.18 -4.79
C PRO A 46 8.88 -7.66 -6.22
N VAL A 47 9.84 -8.40 -6.80
CA VAL A 47 9.91 -8.72 -8.23
C VAL A 47 8.65 -9.45 -8.73
N PHE A 48 8.11 -10.35 -7.90
CA PHE A 48 6.89 -11.09 -8.20
C PHE A 48 5.68 -10.16 -8.36
N THR A 49 5.50 -9.25 -7.40
CA THR A 49 4.41 -8.28 -7.35
C THR A 49 4.43 -7.33 -8.56
N ALA A 50 5.60 -6.91 -9.03
CA ALA A 50 5.71 -6.03 -10.19
C ALA A 50 5.23 -6.69 -11.50
N ARG A 51 5.59 -7.97 -11.74
CA ARG A 51 5.19 -8.72 -12.94
C ARG A 51 3.70 -9.08 -12.93
N PHE A 52 3.20 -9.53 -11.79
CA PHE A 52 1.78 -9.86 -11.64
C PHE A 52 0.89 -8.62 -11.82
N GLN A 53 1.24 -7.49 -11.19
CA GLN A 53 0.51 -6.24 -11.36
C GLN A 53 0.49 -5.75 -12.82
N ALA A 54 1.57 -5.95 -13.57
CA ALA A 54 1.61 -5.60 -14.99
C ALA A 54 0.64 -6.44 -15.82
N TRP A 55 0.60 -7.75 -15.57
CA TRP A 55 -0.35 -8.65 -16.21
C TRP A 55 -1.81 -8.32 -15.85
N VAL A 56 -2.09 -8.10 -14.56
CA VAL A 56 -3.43 -7.72 -14.09
C VAL A 56 -3.88 -6.39 -14.71
N ARG A 57 -3.00 -5.40 -14.85
CA ARG A 57 -3.30 -4.13 -15.54
C ARG A 57 -3.59 -4.32 -17.03
N ALA A 58 -2.94 -5.28 -17.69
CA ALA A 58 -3.24 -5.60 -19.07
C ALA A 58 -4.67 -6.15 -19.19
N ARG A 59 -5.03 -7.13 -18.36
CA ARG A 59 -6.38 -7.68 -18.34
C ARG A 59 -7.45 -6.67 -17.87
N ALA A 60 -7.13 -5.80 -16.91
CA ALA A 60 -8.02 -4.74 -16.47
C ALA A 60 -8.41 -3.80 -17.61
N ARG A 61 -7.48 -3.47 -18.52
CA ARG A 61 -7.75 -2.62 -19.70
C ARG A 61 -8.80 -3.23 -20.63
N GLU A 62 -8.81 -4.56 -20.78
CA GLU A 62 -9.80 -5.29 -21.58
C GLU A 62 -11.20 -5.22 -20.94
N LEU A 63 -11.30 -5.11 -19.61
CA LEU A 63 -12.57 -5.05 -18.87
C LEU A 63 -13.14 -3.63 -18.71
N VAL A 64 -12.34 -2.59 -18.98
CA VAL A 64 -12.78 -1.18 -18.88
C VAL A 64 -14.07 -0.88 -19.67
N PRO A 65 -14.24 -1.35 -20.93
CA PRO A 65 -15.44 -1.02 -21.71
C PRO A 65 -16.72 -1.61 -21.08
N ALA A 66 -16.66 -2.86 -20.62
CA ALA A 66 -17.78 -3.54 -19.97
C ALA A 66 -18.17 -2.86 -18.65
N LEU A 67 -17.18 -2.44 -17.85
CA LEU A 67 -17.43 -1.77 -16.56
C LEU A 67 -17.97 -0.35 -16.74
N ARG A 68 -17.56 0.35 -17.81
CA ARG A 68 -18.15 1.65 -18.19
C ARG A 68 -19.61 1.49 -18.61
N ALA A 69 -19.95 0.44 -19.35
CA ALA A 69 -21.33 0.16 -19.77
C ALA A 69 -22.25 -0.16 -18.57
N LEU A 70 -21.72 -0.82 -17.53
CA LEU A 70 -22.45 -1.18 -16.32
C LEU A 70 -22.52 -0.07 -15.25
N HIS A 71 -21.94 1.12 -15.50
CA HIS A 71 -21.89 2.25 -14.55
C HIS A 71 -21.35 1.90 -13.15
N LEU A 72 -20.56 0.84 -13.01
CA LEU A 72 -20.02 0.42 -11.73
C LEU A 72 -18.91 1.37 -11.27
N SER A 73 -19.03 1.88 -10.05
CA SER A 73 -17.98 2.70 -9.44
C SER A 73 -16.83 1.82 -8.92
N PRO A 74 -15.56 2.28 -8.97
CA PRO A 74 -14.45 1.54 -8.38
C PRO A 74 -14.67 1.18 -6.90
N ASN A 75 -15.28 2.07 -6.12
CA ASN A 75 -15.59 1.82 -4.72
C ASN A 75 -16.58 0.66 -4.52
N ALA A 76 -17.51 0.47 -5.46
CA ALA A 76 -18.45 -0.66 -5.39
C ALA A 76 -17.71 -2.00 -5.58
N LEU A 77 -16.69 -2.04 -6.44
CA LEU A 77 -15.85 -3.23 -6.62
C LEU A 77 -15.06 -3.56 -5.35
N THR A 78 -14.51 -2.54 -4.68
CA THR A 78 -13.81 -2.71 -3.39
C THR A 78 -14.74 -3.29 -2.31
N ILE A 79 -15.99 -2.82 -2.23
CA ILE A 79 -16.99 -3.37 -1.28
C ILE A 79 -17.36 -4.82 -1.65
N VAL A 80 -17.56 -5.12 -2.93
CA VAL A 80 -17.81 -6.50 -3.38
C VAL A 80 -16.63 -7.41 -3.02
N GLY A 81 -15.40 -6.95 -3.26
CA GLY A 81 -14.18 -7.67 -2.86
C GLY A 81 -14.15 -7.99 -1.36
N LEU A 82 -14.54 -7.04 -0.51
CA LEU A 82 -14.65 -7.25 0.93
C LEU A 82 -15.69 -8.34 1.28
N VAL A 83 -16.87 -8.31 0.65
CA VAL A 83 -17.93 -9.30 0.88
C VAL A 83 -17.47 -10.69 0.46
N VAL A 84 -16.79 -10.82 -0.68
CA VAL A 84 -16.22 -12.10 -1.14
C VAL A 84 -15.13 -12.58 -0.17
N CYS A 85 -14.30 -11.67 0.36
CA CYS A 85 -13.31 -11.99 1.37
C CYS A 85 -13.95 -12.46 2.69
N ALA A 86 -15.02 -11.81 3.14
CA ALA A 86 -15.79 -12.24 4.30
C ALA A 86 -16.42 -13.63 4.08
N ALA A 87 -16.94 -13.91 2.89
CA ALA A 87 -17.45 -15.24 2.54
C ALA A 87 -16.35 -16.31 2.59
N SER A 88 -15.14 -15.99 2.09
CA SER A 88 -13.97 -16.86 2.26
C SER A 88 -13.67 -17.14 3.73
N ALA A 89 -13.64 -16.10 4.57
CA ALA A 89 -13.40 -16.25 6.01
C ALA A 89 -14.43 -17.17 6.67
N VAL A 90 -15.72 -17.05 6.31
CA VAL A 90 -16.78 -17.95 6.80
C VAL A 90 -16.52 -19.40 6.35
N LEU A 91 -16.15 -19.64 5.09
CA LEU A 91 -15.81 -20.99 4.61
C LEU A 91 -14.64 -21.59 5.40
N VAL A 92 -13.59 -20.79 5.65
CA VAL A 92 -12.45 -21.20 6.48
C VAL A 92 -12.91 -21.54 7.90
N SER A 93 -13.73 -20.69 8.55
CA SER A 93 -14.28 -20.92 9.89
C SER A 93 -15.04 -22.25 9.99
N LEU A 94 -15.81 -22.60 8.94
CA LEU A 94 -16.59 -23.83 8.89
C LEU A 94 -15.72 -25.08 8.63
N GLY A 95 -14.44 -24.89 8.27
CA GLY A 95 -13.48 -25.95 7.97
C GLY A 95 -13.35 -26.29 6.49
N TYR A 96 -14.02 -25.56 5.60
CA TYR A 96 -13.86 -25.70 4.14
C TYR A 96 -12.60 -24.97 3.66
N LEU A 97 -11.42 -25.39 4.14
CA LEU A 97 -10.15 -24.68 3.95
C LEU A 97 -9.80 -24.44 2.47
N VAL A 98 -9.91 -25.47 1.63
CA VAL A 98 -9.59 -25.37 0.20
C VAL A 98 -10.53 -24.40 -0.51
N ALA A 99 -11.84 -24.52 -0.28
CA ALA A 99 -12.82 -23.63 -0.87
C ALA A 99 -12.61 -22.19 -0.39
N GLY A 100 -12.38 -22.00 0.92
CA GLY A 100 -12.02 -20.72 1.52
C GLY A 100 -10.77 -20.11 0.88
N GLY A 101 -9.71 -20.91 0.68
CA GLY A 101 -8.48 -20.47 0.01
C GLY A 101 -8.68 -20.06 -1.44
N ILE A 102 -9.49 -20.80 -2.20
CA ILE A 102 -9.85 -20.44 -3.59
C ILE A 102 -10.62 -19.12 -3.62
N VAL A 103 -11.63 -18.96 -2.76
CA VAL A 103 -12.43 -17.73 -2.68
C VAL A 103 -11.56 -16.55 -2.24
N LEU A 104 -10.62 -16.75 -1.30
CA LEU A 104 -9.67 -15.71 -0.87
C LEU A 104 -8.76 -15.27 -2.02
N PHE A 105 -8.25 -16.24 -2.79
CA PHE A 105 -7.41 -15.97 -3.96
C PHE A 105 -8.16 -15.13 -5.00
N VAL A 106 -9.41 -15.52 -5.30
CA VAL A 106 -10.28 -14.79 -6.21
C VAL A 106 -10.58 -13.38 -5.70
N ALA A 107 -10.95 -13.22 -4.42
CA ALA A 107 -11.18 -11.91 -3.80
C ALA A 107 -9.95 -10.99 -3.92
N SER A 108 -8.77 -11.53 -3.65
CA SER A 108 -7.50 -10.79 -3.72
C SER A 108 -7.10 -10.42 -5.14
N ALA A 109 -7.50 -11.21 -6.14
CA ALA A 109 -7.31 -10.86 -7.54
C ALA A 109 -8.23 -9.70 -7.96
N PHE A 110 -9.50 -9.70 -7.51
CA PHE A 110 -10.44 -8.60 -7.74
C PHE A 110 -9.94 -7.27 -7.18
N ASP A 111 -9.32 -7.29 -6.00
CA ASP A 111 -8.71 -6.14 -5.32
C ASP A 111 -7.45 -5.57 -6.01
N ILE A 112 -6.80 -6.36 -6.86
CA ILE A 112 -5.70 -5.84 -7.69
C ILE A 112 -6.27 -5.27 -9.01
N LEU A 113 -7.38 -5.85 -9.49
CA LEU A 113 -8.10 -5.43 -10.68
C LEU A 113 -8.82 -4.09 -10.48
N ASP A 114 -9.52 -3.86 -9.37
CA ASP A 114 -10.24 -2.61 -9.10
C ASP A 114 -9.27 -1.42 -8.94
N GLY A 115 -8.15 -1.60 -8.26
CA GLY A 115 -7.09 -0.60 -8.15
C GLY A 115 -6.37 -0.35 -9.49
N ALA A 116 -6.25 -1.37 -10.35
CA ALA A 116 -5.78 -1.18 -11.73
C ALA A 116 -6.81 -0.40 -12.57
N LEU A 117 -8.09 -0.73 -12.44
CA LEU A 117 -9.19 -0.09 -13.15
C LEU A 117 -9.34 1.39 -12.78
N ALA A 118 -9.29 1.73 -11.49
CA ALA A 118 -9.37 3.11 -11.02
C ALA A 118 -8.27 3.99 -11.63
N ARG A 119 -7.06 3.43 -11.81
CA ARG A 119 -5.93 4.09 -12.47
C ARG A 119 -6.16 4.27 -13.96
N VAL A 120 -6.65 3.25 -14.66
CA VAL A 120 -6.93 3.33 -16.11
C VAL A 120 -8.08 4.27 -16.42
N MET A 121 -9.10 4.33 -15.56
CA MET A 121 -10.23 5.25 -15.72
C MET A 121 -9.89 6.71 -15.36
N GLY A 122 -8.69 7.00 -14.83
CA GLY A 122 -8.31 8.32 -14.35
C GLY A 122 -9.10 8.81 -13.13
N LYS A 123 -9.96 7.96 -12.53
CA LYS A 123 -10.78 8.26 -11.36
C LYS A 123 -10.04 7.97 -10.05
N THR A 124 -8.85 8.54 -9.90
CA THR A 124 -8.07 8.40 -8.66
C THR A 124 -8.40 9.54 -7.70
N HIS A 125 -9.32 9.30 -6.78
CA HIS A 125 -9.68 10.25 -5.72
C HIS A 125 -8.98 9.88 -4.41
N LYS A 126 -8.59 10.89 -3.60
CA LYS A 126 -7.96 10.68 -2.28
C LYS A 126 -8.81 9.79 -1.37
N TYR A 127 -10.13 9.97 -1.41
CA TYR A 127 -11.08 9.14 -0.67
C TYR A 127 -11.04 7.67 -1.11
N GLY A 128 -11.01 7.41 -2.42
CA GLY A 128 -10.93 6.04 -2.94
C GLY A 128 -9.66 5.32 -2.48
N ALA A 129 -8.51 6.00 -2.53
CA ALA A 129 -7.25 5.44 -2.02
C ALA A 129 -7.28 5.20 -0.49
N PHE A 130 -7.95 6.07 0.27
CA PHE A 130 -8.16 5.85 1.70
C PHE A 130 -9.07 4.63 1.97
N LEU A 131 -10.18 4.53 1.25
CA LEU A 131 -11.17 3.46 1.36
C LEU A 131 -10.55 2.11 0.98
N ASP A 132 -9.97 1.98 -0.22
CA ASP A 132 -9.21 0.82 -0.72
C ASP A 132 -8.25 0.30 0.35
N SER A 133 -7.41 1.20 0.83
CA SER A 133 -6.46 0.87 1.86
C SER A 133 -7.18 0.42 3.15
N THR A 134 -8.24 1.06 3.60
CA THR A 134 -8.94 0.66 4.85
C THR A 134 -9.58 -0.71 4.70
N ILE A 135 -10.23 -0.97 3.56
CA ILE A 135 -10.87 -2.24 3.25
C ILE A 135 -9.84 -3.38 3.18
N ASP A 136 -8.63 -3.13 2.66
CA ASP A 136 -7.53 -4.11 2.70
C ASP A 136 -7.25 -4.65 4.10
N ARG A 137 -7.30 -3.78 5.12
CA ARG A 137 -7.06 -4.18 6.51
C ARG A 137 -8.21 -5.03 7.06
N TYR A 138 -9.45 -4.68 6.72
CA TYR A 138 -10.61 -5.49 7.10
C TYR A 138 -10.59 -6.86 6.43
N ALA A 139 -10.23 -6.92 5.14
CA ALA A 139 -10.10 -8.18 4.40
C ALA A 139 -9.03 -9.10 5.02
N GLU A 140 -7.86 -8.56 5.38
CA GLU A 140 -6.85 -9.32 6.13
C GLU A 140 -7.39 -9.77 7.49
N ALA A 141 -8.03 -8.88 8.25
CA ALA A 141 -8.60 -9.23 9.56
C ALA A 141 -9.63 -10.35 9.48
N PHE A 142 -10.56 -10.30 8.53
CA PHE A 142 -11.55 -11.36 8.32
C PHE A 142 -10.89 -12.71 8.05
N THR A 143 -9.87 -12.73 7.20
CA THR A 143 -9.13 -13.97 6.90
C THR A 143 -8.51 -14.59 8.16
N TYR A 144 -7.83 -13.78 8.98
CA TYR A 144 -7.23 -14.28 10.23
C TYR A 144 -8.28 -14.62 11.29
N ILE A 145 -9.40 -13.89 11.38
CA ILE A 145 -10.51 -14.22 12.28
C ILE A 145 -11.12 -15.57 11.90
N GLY A 146 -11.27 -15.87 10.61
CA GLY A 146 -11.76 -17.15 10.15
C GLY A 146 -10.83 -18.31 10.52
N LEU A 147 -9.53 -18.11 10.34
CA LEU A 147 -8.49 -19.06 10.79
C LEU A 147 -8.51 -19.23 12.32
N LEU A 148 -8.65 -18.15 13.08
CA LEU A 148 -8.72 -18.19 14.54
C LEU A 148 -9.91 -19.02 15.00
N TYR A 149 -11.08 -18.78 14.43
CA TYR A 149 -12.29 -19.55 14.73
C TYR A 149 -12.10 -21.04 14.40
N TYR A 150 -11.55 -21.35 13.22
CA TYR A 150 -11.26 -22.71 12.80
C TYR A 150 -10.38 -23.45 13.81
N PHE A 151 -9.24 -22.85 14.22
CA PHE A 151 -8.34 -23.50 15.17
C PHE A 151 -8.94 -23.65 16.58
N LEU A 152 -9.70 -22.65 17.06
CA LEU A 152 -10.32 -22.70 18.39
C LEU A 152 -11.46 -23.71 18.49
N PHE A 153 -12.39 -23.70 17.53
CA PHE A 153 -13.67 -24.38 17.66
C PHE A 153 -13.79 -25.66 16.82
N ARG A 154 -12.91 -25.88 15.85
CA ARG A 154 -12.95 -27.08 14.98
C ARG A 154 -11.78 -28.02 15.25
N VAL A 155 -10.58 -27.46 15.40
CA VAL A 155 -9.36 -28.26 15.68
C VAL A 155 -9.11 -28.39 17.18
N HIS A 156 -9.63 -27.47 18.00
CA HIS A 156 -9.35 -27.38 19.44
C HIS A 156 -7.85 -27.26 19.74
N ALA A 157 -7.15 -26.49 18.91
CA ALA A 157 -5.71 -26.28 19.01
C ALA A 157 -5.39 -25.17 20.02
N THR A 158 -4.21 -25.23 20.65
CA THR A 158 -3.81 -24.27 21.70
C THR A 158 -2.77 -23.27 21.21
N LEU A 159 -1.83 -23.70 20.38
CA LEU A 159 -0.70 -22.90 19.91
C LEU A 159 -1.05 -22.08 18.66
N GLU A 160 -1.78 -22.67 17.73
CA GLU A 160 -2.14 -22.11 16.43
C GLU A 160 -2.99 -20.84 16.55
N PRO A 161 -3.97 -20.73 17.46
CA PRO A 161 -4.67 -19.47 17.73
C PRO A 161 -3.70 -18.33 18.09
N MET A 162 -2.65 -18.61 18.86
CA MET A 162 -1.65 -17.60 19.23
C MET A 162 -0.81 -17.19 18.01
N LEU A 163 -0.43 -18.14 17.16
CA LEU A 163 0.26 -17.84 15.90
C LEU A 163 -0.60 -16.96 14.98
N VAL A 164 -1.90 -17.25 14.88
CA VAL A 164 -2.86 -16.44 14.11
C VAL A 164 -2.92 -15.01 14.63
N ILE A 165 -3.00 -14.82 15.95
CA ILE A 165 -3.01 -13.48 16.58
C ILE A 165 -1.70 -12.74 16.29
N VAL A 166 -0.55 -13.39 16.49
CA VAL A 166 0.77 -12.78 16.23
C VAL A 166 0.93 -12.40 14.75
N ALA A 167 0.47 -13.25 13.83
CA ALA A 167 0.48 -12.98 12.40
C ALA A 167 -0.46 -11.83 12.02
N LEU A 168 -1.67 -11.77 12.59
CA LEU A 168 -2.61 -10.68 12.40
C LEU A 168 -2.03 -9.34 12.90
N THR A 169 -1.49 -9.32 14.12
CA THR A 169 -0.84 -8.14 14.70
C THR A 169 0.31 -7.66 13.83
N GLY A 170 1.19 -8.57 13.40
CA GLY A 170 2.28 -8.25 12.50
C GLY A 170 1.78 -7.68 11.17
N SER A 171 0.77 -8.30 10.54
CA SER A 171 0.18 -7.85 9.27
C SER A 171 -0.37 -6.42 9.35
N LEU A 172 -1.12 -6.13 10.41
CA LEU A 172 -1.69 -4.80 10.65
C LEU A 172 -0.59 -3.76 10.93
N LEU A 173 0.41 -4.11 11.75
CA LEU A 173 1.54 -3.23 12.04
C LEU A 173 2.39 -2.94 10.81
N VAL A 174 2.64 -3.92 9.94
CA VAL A 174 3.36 -3.70 8.67
C VAL A 174 2.66 -2.61 7.86
N SER A 175 1.33 -2.69 7.75
CA SER A 175 0.51 -1.72 7.02
C SER A 175 0.42 -0.35 7.72
N TYR A 176 0.33 -0.33 9.05
CA TYR A 176 0.28 0.89 9.86
C TYR A 176 1.58 1.67 9.83
N VAL A 177 2.73 1.03 10.10
CA VAL A 177 4.04 1.68 10.13
C VAL A 177 4.33 2.36 8.80
N ARG A 178 3.99 1.70 7.68
CA ARG A 178 4.13 2.31 6.35
C ARG A 178 3.25 3.55 6.19
N ALA A 179 1.96 3.46 6.53
CA ALA A 179 1.04 4.58 6.41
C ALA A 179 1.45 5.76 7.31
N ARG A 180 1.86 5.48 8.54
CA ARG A 180 2.33 6.49 9.49
C ARG A 180 3.62 7.16 9.04
N ALA A 181 4.59 6.38 8.59
CA ALA A 181 5.84 6.91 8.07
C ALA A 181 5.62 7.83 6.86
N GLN A 182 4.76 7.41 5.91
CA GLN A 182 4.39 8.22 4.76
C GLN A 182 3.67 9.52 5.15
N SER A 183 2.81 9.48 6.19
CA SER A 183 2.14 10.68 6.71
C SER A 183 3.13 11.69 7.33
N LEU A 184 4.29 11.23 7.77
CA LEU A 184 5.37 12.05 8.34
C LEU A 184 6.41 12.47 7.28
N GLY A 185 6.20 12.12 6.00
CA GLY A 185 7.13 12.44 4.91
C GLY A 185 8.30 11.46 4.75
N PHE A 186 8.37 10.39 5.55
CA PHE A 186 9.38 9.34 5.38
C PHE A 186 9.02 8.41 4.23
N ASN A 187 10.05 7.92 3.54
CA ASN A 187 9.87 7.06 2.39
C ASN A 187 10.14 5.60 2.74
N VAL A 188 9.08 4.83 2.97
CA VAL A 188 9.19 3.40 3.30
C VAL A 188 8.87 2.56 2.07
N ASN A 189 9.85 2.48 1.15
CA ASN A 189 9.83 1.54 0.03
C ASN A 189 10.71 0.33 0.38
N GLY A 190 10.19 -0.59 1.18
CA GLY A 190 10.93 -1.77 1.63
C GLY A 190 10.12 -2.67 2.57
N GLY A 191 10.70 -3.84 2.85
CA GLY A 191 10.13 -4.91 3.67
C GLY A 191 10.04 -6.20 2.87
N TRP A 192 10.47 -7.31 3.47
CA TRP A 192 10.49 -8.61 2.80
C TRP A 192 9.09 -9.13 2.49
N LEU A 193 8.12 -8.80 3.34
CA LEU A 193 6.75 -9.28 3.24
C LEU A 193 5.77 -8.12 2.98
N ALA A 194 5.46 -7.86 1.71
CA ALA A 194 4.36 -6.97 1.35
C ALA A 194 3.02 -7.74 1.41
N ARG A 195 1.91 -7.02 1.16
CA ARG A 195 0.55 -7.56 1.32
C ARG A 195 0.27 -8.74 0.38
N PRO A 196 0.58 -8.68 -0.93
CA PRO A 196 0.34 -9.80 -1.84
C PRO A 196 1.05 -11.08 -1.40
N GLU A 197 2.27 -10.97 -0.88
CA GLU A 197 3.06 -12.11 -0.42
C GLU A 197 2.40 -12.81 0.77
N ARG A 198 1.83 -12.03 1.71
CA ARG A 198 1.07 -12.60 2.83
C ARG A 198 -0.16 -13.37 2.35
N VAL A 199 -0.93 -12.78 1.46
CA VAL A 199 -2.12 -13.42 0.88
C VAL A 199 -1.73 -14.73 0.18
N VAL A 200 -0.67 -14.72 -0.62
CA VAL A 200 -0.19 -15.93 -1.32
C VAL A 200 0.21 -17.02 -0.34
N ILE A 201 0.95 -16.69 0.72
CA ILE A 201 1.32 -17.66 1.77
C ILE A 201 0.07 -18.23 2.46
N THR A 202 -0.89 -17.39 2.81
CA THR A 202 -2.16 -17.83 3.42
C THR A 202 -2.95 -18.74 2.48
N VAL A 203 -3.09 -18.37 1.21
CA VAL A 203 -3.81 -19.17 0.20
C VAL A 203 -3.15 -20.53 0.01
N ILE A 204 -1.82 -20.59 -0.09
CA ILE A 204 -1.09 -21.87 -0.22
C ILE A 204 -1.32 -22.73 1.03
N GLY A 205 -1.26 -22.14 2.22
CA GLY A 205 -1.54 -22.85 3.47
C GLY A 205 -2.98 -23.39 3.54
N LEU A 206 -3.96 -22.63 3.06
CA LEU A 206 -5.37 -23.04 3.03
C LEU A 206 -5.64 -24.17 2.01
N ILE A 207 -5.00 -24.12 0.84
CA ILE A 207 -5.18 -25.14 -0.21
C ILE A 207 -4.45 -26.43 0.17
N VAL A 208 -3.26 -26.32 0.75
CA VAL A 208 -2.43 -27.45 1.14
C VAL A 208 -2.45 -27.55 2.67
N ALA A 209 -3.50 -28.18 3.22
CA ALA A 209 -3.75 -28.21 4.66
C ALA A 209 -2.53 -28.56 5.55
N PRO A 210 -1.64 -29.52 5.20
CA PRO A 210 -0.43 -29.79 5.99
C PRO A 210 0.55 -28.61 6.08
N LEU A 211 0.50 -27.68 5.12
CA LEU A 211 1.33 -26.49 5.10
C LEU A 211 0.72 -25.31 5.88
N LEU A 212 -0.54 -25.39 6.32
CA LEU A 212 -1.22 -24.27 6.98
C LEU A 212 -0.48 -23.79 8.23
N VAL A 213 -0.06 -24.72 9.09
CA VAL A 213 0.67 -24.40 10.33
C VAL A 213 2.03 -23.78 10.01
N TRP A 214 2.74 -24.31 9.02
CA TRP A 214 4.01 -23.74 8.54
C TRP A 214 3.81 -22.33 7.95
N ALA A 215 2.75 -22.12 7.18
CA ALA A 215 2.38 -20.83 6.64
C ALA A 215 2.12 -19.81 7.78
N LEU A 216 1.44 -20.22 8.86
CA LEU A 216 1.23 -19.37 10.03
C LEU A 216 2.54 -19.01 10.75
N TRP A 217 3.45 -19.96 10.94
CA TRP A 217 4.78 -19.68 11.50
C TRP A 217 5.54 -18.67 10.66
N ILE A 218 5.58 -18.88 9.35
CA ILE A 218 6.23 -17.98 8.39
C ILE A 218 5.61 -16.59 8.48
N LEU A 219 4.28 -16.49 8.46
CA LEU A 219 3.57 -15.21 8.57
C LEU A 219 3.85 -14.53 9.91
N ALA A 220 3.73 -15.24 11.03
CA ALA A 220 3.96 -14.71 12.36
C ALA A 220 5.37 -14.13 12.51
N VAL A 221 6.40 -14.86 12.06
CA VAL A 221 7.79 -14.39 12.15
C VAL A 221 8.08 -13.29 11.14
N LEU A 222 7.81 -13.52 9.85
CA LEU A 222 8.23 -12.59 8.80
C LEU A 222 7.48 -11.26 8.84
N THR A 223 6.21 -11.24 9.25
CA THR A 223 5.47 -9.98 9.41
C THR A 223 6.10 -9.13 10.49
N ASN A 224 6.35 -9.67 11.67
CA ASN A 224 6.93 -8.94 12.79
C ASN A 224 8.39 -8.52 12.51
N VAL A 225 9.19 -9.37 11.87
CA VAL A 225 10.51 -8.98 11.37
C VAL A 225 10.40 -7.81 10.38
N THR A 226 9.42 -7.84 9.47
CA THR A 226 9.18 -6.75 8.51
C THR A 226 8.78 -5.45 9.21
N VAL A 227 8.04 -5.51 10.32
CA VAL A 227 7.72 -4.33 11.16
C VAL A 227 9.00 -3.70 11.68
N VAL A 228 9.87 -4.50 12.31
CA VAL A 228 11.14 -4.03 12.87
C VAL A 228 12.03 -3.43 11.78
N GLN A 229 12.12 -4.08 10.62
CA GLN A 229 12.86 -3.56 9.46
C GLN A 229 12.34 -2.18 9.03
N ARG A 230 11.01 -2.00 8.94
CA ARG A 230 10.42 -0.71 8.55
C ARG A 230 10.65 0.38 9.58
N ILE A 231 10.57 0.06 10.87
CA ILE A 231 10.89 1.00 11.95
C ILE A 231 12.36 1.42 11.86
N TRP A 232 13.27 0.47 11.66
CA TRP A 232 14.69 0.75 11.51
C TRP A 232 14.99 1.64 10.30
N LEU A 233 14.33 1.42 9.16
CA LEU A 233 14.46 2.28 7.98
C LEU A 233 14.01 3.73 8.26
N VAL A 234 12.92 3.91 9.01
CA VAL A 234 12.44 5.24 9.42
C VAL A 234 13.45 5.90 10.38
N TRP A 235 13.98 5.15 11.33
CA TRP A 235 15.00 5.64 12.27
C TRP A 235 16.30 6.07 11.58
N GLN A 236 16.75 5.32 10.56
CA GLN A 236 17.90 5.74 9.77
C GLN A 236 17.64 7.02 8.98
N GLN A 237 16.44 7.17 8.41
CA GLN A 237 16.07 8.38 7.68
C GLN A 237 16.01 9.59 8.60
N SER A 238 15.41 9.46 9.78
CA SER A 238 15.33 10.57 10.74
C SER A 238 16.71 11.05 11.20
N ARG A 239 17.67 10.13 11.40
CA ARG A 239 19.06 10.50 11.76
C ARG A 239 19.81 11.21 10.63
N ARG A 240 19.55 10.86 9.37
CA ARG A 240 20.15 11.54 8.22
C ARG A 240 19.62 12.96 8.04
N THR A 241 18.35 13.19 8.33
CA THR A 241 17.74 14.53 8.28
C THR A 241 18.16 15.42 9.46
N ALA A 242 18.60 14.83 10.57
CA ALA A 242 19.07 15.55 11.75
C ALA A 242 20.57 15.91 11.72
N ALA A 243 21.36 15.40 10.78
CA ALA A 243 22.76 15.80 10.61
C ALA A 243 22.80 17.12 9.82
N PRO A 244 23.27 18.24 10.40
CA PRO A 244 23.42 19.50 9.67
C PRO A 244 24.54 19.40 8.64
N ASP A 245 24.36 20.05 7.49
CA ASP A 245 25.39 20.27 6.49
C ASP A 245 26.62 20.94 7.16
N SER A 246 27.73 20.20 7.25
CA SER A 246 29.03 20.68 7.70
C SER A 246 29.74 21.49 6.62
#